data_AF-A0A517MAB4-F1
#
_entry.id   AF-A0A517MAB4-F1
#
_cell.length_a   1.000
_cell.length_b   1.000
_cell.length_c   1.000
_cell.angle_alpha   90.00
_cell.angle_beta   90.00
_cell.angle_gamma   90.00
#
_symmetry.space_group_name_H-M   'P 1'
#
loop_
_entity.id
_entity.type
_entity.pdbx_description
1 polymer ?
#
loop_
_entity_poly.entity_id
_entity_poly.type
_entity_poly.pdbx_seq_one_letter_code
_entity_poly.pdbx_strand_id
1 'polypeptide(L)'
;MNQTTSIADGNILAVKSAAQDANAVQNAVNLIAIIGCFHRHLLALRQSGLNDDDLNNHPVSLAFVSKLNSLCRMKIEREMAAFSAIDRIAEGKSVEYEVLPL
;
A
#
# COMPACT_ATOMS: atom_id res chain seq x y z
N MET A 1 13.39 25.41 -26.23
CA MET A 1 14.00 24.45 -25.30
C MET A 1 14.47 23.27 -26.12
N ASN A 2 15.77 22.98 -26.17
CA ASN A 2 16.27 21.76 -26.80
C ASN A 2 16.08 20.60 -25.82
N GLN A 3 15.20 19.66 -26.15
CA GLN A 3 15.02 18.43 -25.39
C GLN A 3 16.20 17.50 -25.71
N THR A 4 16.93 17.08 -24.67
CA THR A 4 17.99 16.06 -24.79
C THR A 4 17.45 14.75 -24.24
N THR A 5 17.58 13.67 -25.01
CA THR A 5 17.20 12.31 -24.59
C THR A 5 18.45 11.49 -24.25
N SER A 6 18.30 10.54 -23.33
CA SER A 6 19.34 9.58 -22.95
C SER A 6 18.73 8.18 -22.91
N ILE A 7 19.57 7.15 -23.09
CA ILE A 7 19.16 5.74 -23.16
C ILE A 7 19.73 5.00 -21.95
N ALA A 8 18.86 4.33 -21.19
CA ALA A 8 19.26 3.38 -20.15
C ALA A 8 19.39 1.98 -20.76
N ASP A 9 20.60 1.41 -20.78
CA ASP A 9 20.87 0.09 -21.37
C ASP A 9 20.72 -1.04 -20.33
N GLY A 10 19.73 -1.91 -20.55
CA GLY A 10 19.47 -3.08 -19.69
C GLY A 10 20.49 -4.21 -19.80
N ASN A 11 21.46 -4.15 -20.72
CA ASN A 11 22.59 -5.08 -20.77
C ASN A 11 23.72 -4.69 -19.81
N ILE A 12 23.74 -3.45 -19.33
CA ILE A 12 24.67 -3.02 -18.28
C ILE A 12 24.18 -3.60 -16.95
N LEU A 13 25.00 -4.44 -16.32
CA LEU A 13 24.62 -5.17 -15.11
C LEU A 13 24.12 -4.25 -13.99
N ALA A 14 24.80 -3.12 -13.76
CA ALA A 14 24.39 -2.15 -12.74
C ALA A 14 23.00 -1.53 -13.00
N VAL A 15 22.68 -1.22 -14.27
CA VAL A 15 21.38 -0.66 -14.66
C VAL A 15 20.28 -1.71 -14.51
N LYS A 16 20.55 -2.96 -14.94
CA LYS A 16 19.63 -4.08 -14.79
C LYS A 16 19.34 -4.41 -13.33
N SER A 17 20.37 -4.49 -12.49
CA SER A 17 20.22 -4.76 -11.06
C SER A 17 19.45 -3.64 -10.36
N ALA A 18 19.78 -2.37 -10.64
CA ALA A 18 19.03 -1.24 -10.08
C ALA A 18 17.55 -1.25 -10.51
N ALA A 19 17.25 -1.61 -11.76
CA ALA A 19 15.87 -1.75 -12.23
C ALA A 19 15.13 -2.94 -11.59
N GLN A 20 15.84 -4.06 -11.35
CA GLN A 20 15.29 -5.21 -10.63
C GLN A 20 15.00 -4.88 -9.17
N ASP A 21 15.90 -4.18 -8.48
CA ASP A 21 15.69 -3.72 -7.10
C ASP A 21 14.55 -2.70 -7.02
N ALA A 22 14.48 -1.76 -7.96
CA ALA A 22 13.36 -0.82 -8.05
C ALA A 22 12.02 -1.54 -8.27
N ASN A 23 12.00 -2.59 -9.09
CA ASN A 23 10.81 -3.43 -9.27
C ASN A 23 10.50 -4.26 -8.02
N ALA A 24 11.52 -4.80 -7.33
CA ALA A 24 11.33 -5.53 -6.08
C ALA A 24 10.79 -4.63 -4.97
N VAL A 25 11.27 -3.39 -4.87
CA VAL A 25 10.72 -2.38 -3.96
C VAL A 25 9.27 -2.08 -4.31
N GLN A 26 8.94 -1.90 -5.60
CA GLN A 26 7.56 -1.66 -6.05
C GLN A 26 6.64 -2.87 -5.79
N ASN A 27 7.13 -4.10 -6.01
CA ASN A 27 6.40 -5.34 -5.78
C ASN A 27 6.28 -5.72 -4.30
N ALA A 28 7.22 -5.24 -3.47
CA ALA A 28 7.16 -5.32 -2.02
C ALA A 28 6.08 -4.39 -1.43
N VAL A 29 5.41 -3.59 -2.25
CA VAL A 29 4.28 -2.73 -1.86
C VAL A 29 2.94 -3.43 -2.16
N ASN A 30 2.80 -4.70 -1.77
CA ASN A 30 1.49 -5.33 -1.71
C ASN A 30 0.89 -5.18 -0.31
N LEU A 31 -0.43 -5.42 -0.19
CA LEU A 31 -1.16 -5.20 1.04
C LEU A 31 -0.58 -6.02 2.21
N ILE A 32 -0.17 -7.27 1.95
CA ILE A 32 0.41 -8.16 2.96
C ILE A 32 1.72 -7.59 3.52
N ALA A 33 2.62 -7.16 2.64
CA ALA A 33 3.92 -6.63 3.05
C ALA A 33 3.80 -5.32 3.86
N ILE A 34 2.91 -4.42 3.43
CA ILE A 34 2.66 -3.15 4.14
C ILE A 34 2.06 -3.43 5.52
N ILE A 35 1.01 -4.26 5.60
CA ILE A 35 0.36 -4.60 6.87
C ILE A 35 1.32 -5.29 7.83
N GLY A 36 2.13 -6.23 7.34
CA GLY A 36 3.12 -6.93 8.15
C GLY A 36 4.18 -5.98 8.74
N CYS A 37 4.63 -4.99 7.95
CA CYS A 37 5.55 -3.96 8.42
C CYS A 37 4.89 -3.02 9.44
N PHE A 38 3.70 -2.52 9.12
CA PHE A 38 2.96 -1.59 9.96
C PHE A 38 2.64 -2.21 11.33
N HIS A 39 2.20 -3.47 11.37
CA HIS A 39 1.92 -4.20 12.61
C HIS A 39 3.14 -4.25 13.54
N ARG A 40 4.34 -4.57 13.02
CA ARG A 40 5.58 -4.59 13.83
C ARG A 40 5.87 -3.22 14.44
N HIS A 41 5.68 -2.14 13.68
CA HIS A 41 5.91 -0.79 14.16
C HIS A 41 4.85 -0.33 15.18
N LEU A 42 3.57 -0.65 14.97
CA LEU A 42 2.50 -0.37 15.93
C LEU A 42 2.77 -1.06 17.27
N LEU A 43 3.18 -2.33 17.26
CA LEU A 43 3.54 -3.05 18.47
C LEU A 43 4.72 -2.40 19.21
N ALA A 44 5.77 -2.03 18.48
CA ALA A 44 6.94 -1.37 19.07
C ALA A 44 6.59 0.00 19.70
N LEU A 45 5.77 0.80 19.00
CA LEU A 45 5.31 2.11 19.50
C LEU A 45 4.42 1.95 20.74
N ARG A 46 3.51 0.97 20.72
CA ARG A 46 2.69 0.64 21.89
C ARG A 46 3.55 0.23 23.09
N GLN A 47 4.56 -0.61 22.86
CA GLN A 47 5.51 -1.03 23.89
C GLN A 47 6.35 0.13 24.43
N SER A 48 6.57 1.20 23.65
CA SER A 48 7.21 2.44 24.13
C SER A 48 6.28 3.37 24.92
N GLY A 49 5.01 2.99 25.11
CA GLY A 49 4.05 3.74 25.94
C GLY A 49 3.05 4.61 25.19
N LEU A 50 2.99 4.54 23.84
CA LEU A 50 1.93 5.19 23.08
C LEU A 50 0.63 4.39 23.21
N ASN A 51 -0.47 5.08 23.52
CA ASN A 51 -1.78 4.47 23.69
C ASN A 51 -2.70 4.79 22.51
N ASP A 52 -3.83 4.09 22.45
CA ASP A 52 -4.75 3.97 21.31
C ASP A 52 -4.86 5.21 20.41
N ASP A 53 -5.34 6.35 20.92
CA ASP A 53 -5.53 7.56 20.12
C ASP A 53 -4.21 8.20 19.65
N ASP A 54 -3.19 8.22 20.52
CA ASP A 54 -1.86 8.73 20.15
C ASP A 54 -1.25 7.87 19.05
N LEU A 55 -1.42 6.55 19.16
CA LEU A 55 -0.91 5.59 18.19
C LEU A 55 -1.66 5.70 16.85
N ASN A 56 -2.98 5.90 16.87
CA ASN A 56 -3.79 6.10 15.67
C ASN A 56 -3.41 7.38 14.91
N ASN A 57 -3.07 8.44 15.64
CA ASN A 57 -2.72 9.74 15.07
C ASN A 57 -1.20 9.94 14.88
N HIS A 58 -0.38 8.96 15.30
CA HIS A 58 1.07 9.07 15.20
C HIS A 58 1.50 9.22 13.73
N PRO A 59 2.46 10.11 13.39
CA PRO A 59 2.88 10.33 12.00
C PRO A 59 3.32 9.06 11.26
N VAL A 60 3.94 8.11 11.96
CA VAL A 60 4.29 6.79 11.38
C VAL A 60 3.04 6.04 10.95
N SER A 61 2.00 6.01 11.80
CA SER A 61 0.72 5.36 11.50
C SER A 61 0.04 6.03 10.32
N LEU A 62 -0.01 7.36 10.28
CA LEU A 62 -0.59 8.12 9.18
C LEU A 62 0.16 7.88 7.85
N ALA A 63 1.48 7.73 7.88
CA ALA A 63 2.27 7.43 6.68
C ALA A 63 1.93 6.04 6.10
N PHE A 64 1.79 5.02 6.96
CA PHE A 64 1.37 3.69 6.55
C PHE A 64 -0.08 3.69 6.03
N VAL A 65 -1.01 4.35 6.72
CA VAL A 65 -2.41 4.49 6.30
C VAL A 65 -2.52 5.21 4.96
N SER A 66 -1.76 6.28 4.76
CA SER A 66 -1.67 6.99 3.46
C SER A 66 -1.24 6.04 2.34
N LYS A 67 -0.26 5.16 2.61
CA LYS A 67 0.18 4.20 1.61
C LYS A 67 -0.85 3.10 1.33
N LEU A 68 -1.55 2.60 2.36
CA LEU A 68 -2.67 1.66 2.21
C LEU A 68 -3.79 2.28 1.35
N ASN A 69 -4.13 3.54 1.62
CA ASN A 69 -5.11 4.28 0.82
C ASN A 69 -4.68 4.38 -0.65
N SER A 70 -3.42 4.75 -0.90
CA SER A 70 -2.85 4.80 -2.26
C SER A 70 -2.90 3.46 -2.97
N LEU A 71 -2.59 2.35 -2.29
CA LEU A 71 -2.61 1.01 -2.88
C LEU A 71 -4.03 0.56 -3.22
N CYS A 72 -4.99 0.79 -2.33
CA CYS A 72 -6.39 0.41 -2.53
C CYS A 72 -7.17 1.39 -3.42
N ARG A 73 -6.56 2.52 -3.79
CA ARG A 73 -7.17 3.65 -4.52
C ARG A 73 -8.52 4.02 -3.91
N MET A 74 -8.59 4.14 -2.58
CA MET A 74 -9.86 4.35 -1.90
C MET A 74 -10.44 5.71 -2.28
N LYS A 75 -11.67 5.67 -2.77
CA LYS A 75 -12.56 6.81 -2.98
C LYS A 75 -13.84 6.53 -2.22
N ILE A 76 -14.60 7.58 -1.90
CA ILE A 76 -15.84 7.49 -1.12
C ILE A 76 -16.80 6.45 -1.72
N GLU A 77 -16.92 6.41 -3.05
CA GLU A 77 -17.81 5.49 -3.74
C GLU A 77 -17.36 4.03 -3.58
N ARG A 78 -16.04 3.79 -3.64
CA ARG A 78 -15.45 2.45 -3.47
C ARG A 78 -15.60 1.97 -2.03
N GLU A 79 -15.43 2.87 -1.07
CA GLU A 79 -15.62 2.60 0.35
C GLU A 79 -17.07 2.21 0.65
N MET A 80 -18.04 2.99 0.18
CA MET A 80 -19.47 2.68 0.33
C MET A 80 -19.85 1.34 -0.33
N ALA A 81 -19.31 1.07 -1.52
CA ALA A 81 -19.52 -0.21 -2.21
C ALA A 81 -18.90 -1.38 -1.43
N ALA A 82 -17.72 -1.19 -0.83
CA ALA A 82 -17.09 -2.21 0.02
C ALA A 82 -17.93 -2.50 1.28
N PHE A 83 -18.49 -1.48 1.93
CA PHE A 83 -19.37 -1.68 3.09
C PHE A 83 -20.63 -2.46 2.72
N SER A 84 -21.32 -2.07 1.64
CA SER A 84 -22.49 -2.81 1.16
C SER A 84 -22.14 -4.26 0.76
N ALA A 85 -20.97 -4.47 0.16
CA ALA A 85 -20.49 -5.79 -0.20
C ALA A 85 -20.24 -6.66 1.04
N ILE A 86 -19.66 -6.11 2.10
CA ILE A 86 -19.42 -6.82 3.38
C ILE A 86 -20.74 -7.27 3.99
N ASP A 87 -21.76 -6.40 4.04
CA ASP A 87 -23.08 -6.77 4.58
C ASP A 87 -23.70 -7.94 3.81
N ARG A 88 -23.64 -7.89 2.47
CA ARG A 88 -24.14 -8.97 1.61
C ARG A 88 -23.37 -10.27 1.80
N ILE A 89 -22.04 -10.20 1.92
CA ILE A 89 -21.20 -11.38 2.21
C ILE A 89 -21.57 -11.97 3.57
N ALA A 90 -21.80 -11.15 4.59
CA ALA A 90 -22.19 -11.60 5.92
C ALA A 90 -23.54 -12.35 5.92
N GLU A 91 -24.43 -12.03 4.98
CA GLU A 91 -25.69 -12.74 4.73
C GLU A 91 -25.51 -14.01 3.84
N GLY A 92 -24.28 -14.36 3.48
CA GLY A 92 -23.98 -15.52 2.62
C GLY A 92 -24.23 -15.27 1.13
N LYS A 93 -24.41 -14.02 0.70
CA LYS A 93 -24.64 -13.67 -0.72
C LYS A 93 -23.32 -13.47 -1.45
N SER A 94 -23.29 -13.85 -2.71
CA SER A 94 -22.19 -13.49 -3.62
C SER A 94 -22.27 -12.02 -4.03
N VAL A 95 -21.09 -11.41 -4.20
CA VAL A 95 -20.91 -10.02 -4.64
C VAL A 95 -19.87 -9.97 -5.74
N GLU A 96 -20.12 -9.17 -6.76
CA GLU A 96 -19.10 -8.79 -7.73
C GLU A 96 -18.41 -7.52 -7.24
N TYR A 97 -17.12 -7.39 -7.52
CA TYR A 97 -16.34 -6.23 -7.11
C TYR A 97 -15.30 -5.89 -8.19
N GLU A 98 -14.94 -4.62 -8.25
CA GLU A 98 -13.92 -4.14 -9.17
C GLU A 98 -12.53 -4.57 -8.71
N VAL A 99 -11.74 -5.16 -9.61
CA VAL A 99 -10.33 -5.47 -9.39
C VAL A 99 -9.48 -4.45 -10.16
N LEU A 100 -8.61 -3.75 -9.46
CA LEU A 100 -7.67 -2.81 -10.08
C LEU A 100 -6.30 -3.50 -10.24
N PRO A 101 -5.74 -3.55 -11.46
CA PRO A 101 -4.38 -4.05 -11.65
C PRO A 101 -3.37 -3.10 -10.97
N LEU A 102 -2.30 -3.69 -10.44
CA LEU A 102 -1.15 -2.98 -9.87
C LEU A 102 -0.40 -2.22 -10.95
#